data_AF-A0A505HEN7-F1
#
_entry.id   AF-A0A505HEN7-F1
#
_cell.length_a   1.000
_cell.length_b   1.000
_cell.length_c   1.000
_cell.angle_alpha   90.00
_cell.angle_beta   90.00
_cell.angle_gamma   90.00
#
_symmetry.space_group_name_H-M   'P 1'
#
loop_
_entity.id
_entity.type
_entity.pdbx_description
1 polymer ?
#
loop_
_entity_poly.entity_id
_entity_poly.type
_entity_poly.pdbx_seq_one_letter_code
_entity_poly.pdbx_strand_id
1 'polypeptide(L)'
;MTKALGYTVGDLLLISAEAFDTRVVRTTPQRLLIDWPWREADPESTNSWDGTVGFPRDPDAHGWLNTPWRLEPDASELQASDPCFVGIPPTKVRVTSIERFDPPADFGFLPRPDYALEMVPVDAIEDQEAGYVLYLNSQEPIHIEVLANPN
;
A
#
# COMPACT_ATOMS: atom_id res chain seq x y z
N MET A 1 -9.03 17.22 -5.29
CA MET A 1 -7.91 18.20 -5.27
C MET A 1 -6.94 17.80 -6.37
N THR A 2 -6.28 18.73 -7.09
CA THR A 2 -5.44 18.36 -8.25
C THR A 2 -3.94 18.33 -7.96
N LYS A 3 -3.48 18.96 -6.87
CA LYS A 3 -2.07 19.01 -6.47
C LYS A 3 -1.93 19.06 -4.95
N ALA A 4 -0.98 18.32 -4.38
CA ALA A 4 -0.54 18.45 -2.98
C ALA A 4 0.86 17.86 -2.77
N LEU A 5 1.61 18.44 -1.83
CA LEU A 5 2.91 17.91 -1.37
C LEU A 5 3.92 17.60 -2.49
N GLY A 6 3.87 18.35 -3.59
CA GLY A 6 4.75 18.16 -4.75
C GLY A 6 4.19 17.24 -5.84
N TYR A 7 3.07 16.56 -5.60
CA TYR A 7 2.40 15.65 -6.54
C TYR A 7 1.18 16.28 -7.19
N THR A 8 0.90 15.89 -8.43
CA THR A 8 -0.22 16.34 -9.26
C THR A 8 -0.98 15.12 -9.81
N VAL A 9 -2.31 15.23 -9.91
CA VAL A 9 -3.11 14.20 -10.61
C VAL A 9 -2.63 14.09 -12.05
N GLY A 10 -2.26 12.87 -12.46
CA GLY A 10 -1.66 12.56 -13.76
C GLY A 10 -0.15 12.38 -13.75
N ASP A 11 0.53 12.64 -12.62
CA ASP A 11 1.96 12.37 -12.46
C ASP A 11 2.25 10.90 -12.75
N LEU A 12 3.31 10.66 -13.51
CA LEU A 12 3.92 9.35 -13.66
C LEU A 12 5.00 9.22 -12.61
N LEU A 13 4.84 8.26 -11.70
CA LEU A 13 5.76 7.98 -10.61
C LEU A 13 6.46 6.64 -10.80
N LEU A 14 7.66 6.52 -10.25
CA LEU A 14 8.30 5.25 -9.93
C LEU A 14 8.29 5.08 -8.41
N ILE A 15 7.62 4.04 -7.93
CA ILE A 15 7.58 3.69 -6.51
C ILE A 15 8.41 2.44 -6.24
N SER A 16 9.07 2.38 -5.09
CA SER A 16 9.83 1.22 -4.65
C SER A 16 10.01 1.25 -3.13
N ALA A 17 10.23 0.09 -2.52
CA ALA A 17 10.58 -0.05 -1.12
C ALA A 17 11.48 -1.27 -0.99
N GLU A 18 12.57 -1.13 -0.24
CA GLU A 18 13.44 -2.26 0.07
C GLU A 18 12.66 -3.33 0.84
N ALA A 19 13.07 -4.58 0.65
CA ALA A 19 12.49 -5.71 1.36
C ALA A 19 12.75 -5.58 2.87
N PHE A 20 11.68 -5.68 3.66
CA PHE A 20 11.72 -5.59 5.12
C PHE A 20 11.22 -6.89 5.74
N ASP A 21 11.88 -7.38 6.78
CA ASP A 21 11.50 -8.63 7.43
C ASP A 21 10.24 -8.49 8.28
N THR A 22 9.36 -9.47 8.17
CA THR A 22 8.14 -9.56 8.97
C THR A 22 7.73 -11.03 9.12
N ARG A 23 6.54 -11.27 9.66
CA ARG A 23 6.00 -12.60 9.91
C ARG A 23 4.55 -12.69 9.47
N VAL A 24 4.19 -13.85 8.96
CA VAL A 24 2.80 -14.21 8.72
C VAL A 24 2.09 -14.45 10.05
N VAL A 25 1.02 -13.70 10.29
CA VAL A 25 0.19 -13.84 11.50
C VAL A 25 -0.86 -14.93 11.29
N ARG A 26 -1.51 -14.94 10.12
CA ARG A 26 -2.61 -15.86 9.81
C ARG A 26 -2.71 -16.11 8.32
N THR A 27 -3.22 -17.28 7.97
CA THR A 27 -3.63 -17.56 6.59
C THR A 27 -5.08 -18.06 6.56
N THR A 28 -5.77 -17.75 5.47
CA THR A 28 -7.06 -18.33 5.07
C THR A 28 -6.91 -18.87 3.65
N PRO A 29 -7.90 -19.58 3.06
CA PRO A 29 -7.78 -20.02 1.68
C PRO A 29 -7.58 -18.86 0.68
N GLN A 30 -8.11 -17.67 0.96
CA GLN A 30 -8.08 -16.52 0.04
C GLN A 30 -7.05 -15.45 0.42
N ARG A 31 -6.66 -15.38 1.69
CA ARG A 31 -5.83 -14.29 2.21
C ARG A 31 -4.68 -14.79 3.06
N LEU A 32 -3.61 -14.03 3.04
CA LEU A 32 -2.50 -14.14 3.96
C LEU A 32 -2.38 -12.81 4.71
N LEU A 33 -2.26 -12.84 6.03
CA LEU A 33 -2.13 -11.65 6.87
C LEU A 33 -0.73 -11.65 7.48
N ILE A 34 0.00 -10.56 7.30
CA ILE A 34 1.31 -10.33 7.94
C ILE A 34 1.18 -9.27 9.03
N ASP A 35 2.12 -9.28 9.97
CA ASP A 35 2.37 -8.16 10.87
C ASP A 35 2.86 -6.97 10.03
N TRP A 36 2.24 -5.79 10.19
CA TRP A 36 2.59 -4.63 9.37
C TRP A 36 3.66 -3.79 10.07
N PRO A 37 4.91 -3.72 9.54
CA PRO A 37 6.04 -3.25 10.33
C PRO A 37 6.04 -1.75 10.67
N TRP A 38 5.27 -0.94 9.95
CA TRP A 38 5.45 0.52 9.92
C TRP A 38 4.29 1.29 10.56
N ARG A 39 3.25 0.63 11.05
CA ARG A 39 2.10 1.30 11.65
C ARG A 39 1.83 0.74 13.02
N GLU A 40 1.32 1.59 13.88
CA GLU A 40 0.90 1.21 15.24
C GLU A 40 -0.61 1.29 15.33
N ALA A 41 -1.24 0.37 16.07
CA ALA A 41 -2.66 0.49 16.37
C ALA A 41 -2.91 1.76 17.20
N ASP A 42 -3.92 2.54 16.84
CA ASP A 42 -4.27 3.77 17.55
C ASP A 42 -5.24 3.48 18.70
N PRO A 43 -4.82 3.59 19.97
CA PRO A 43 -5.68 3.28 21.12
C PRO A 43 -6.83 4.28 21.30
N GLU A 44 -6.73 5.47 20.71
CA GLU A 44 -7.74 6.54 20.77
C GLU A 44 -8.63 6.55 19.51
N SER A 45 -8.48 5.56 18.63
CA SER A 45 -9.30 5.44 17.42
C SER A 45 -10.69 4.90 17.73
N THR A 46 -11.67 5.38 16.97
CA THR A 46 -13.01 4.77 16.93
C THR A 46 -13.07 3.50 16.09
N ASN A 47 -12.03 3.26 15.28
CA ASN A 47 -11.87 2.10 14.42
C ASN A 47 -10.82 1.16 15.01
N SER A 48 -11.07 -0.15 14.94
CA SER A 48 -10.10 -1.14 15.40
C SER A 48 -9.30 -1.67 14.22
N TRP A 49 -7.97 -1.53 14.30
CA TRP A 49 -7.03 -2.21 13.42
C TRP A 49 -6.13 -3.12 14.26
N ASP A 50 -5.96 -4.36 13.81
CA ASP A 50 -5.28 -5.41 14.57
C ASP A 50 -3.77 -5.50 14.32
N GLY A 51 -3.19 -4.48 13.66
CA GLY A 51 -1.77 -4.45 13.32
C GLY A 51 -1.43 -5.23 12.05
N THR A 52 -2.40 -5.85 11.37
CA THR A 52 -2.12 -6.73 10.23
C THR A 52 -2.56 -6.15 8.89
N VAL A 53 -1.84 -6.54 7.83
CA VAL A 53 -2.24 -6.25 6.44
C VAL A 53 -2.44 -7.56 5.69
N GLY A 54 -3.55 -7.63 4.96
CA GLY A 54 -3.97 -8.80 4.21
C GLY A 54 -3.60 -8.74 2.74
N PHE A 55 -2.97 -9.79 2.25
CA PHE A 55 -2.59 -10.03 0.86
C PHE A 55 -3.43 -11.15 0.25
N PRO A 56 -3.69 -11.15 -1.07
CA PRO A 56 -4.21 -12.33 -1.75
C PRO A 56 -3.27 -13.53 -1.55
N ARG A 57 -3.82 -14.74 -1.44
CA ARG A 57 -3.00 -15.96 -1.33
C ARG A 57 -2.65 -16.57 -2.69
N ASP A 58 -3.57 -16.48 -3.64
CA ASP A 58 -3.36 -16.93 -5.01
C ASP A 58 -2.52 -15.87 -5.76
N PRO A 59 -1.36 -16.24 -6.35
CA PRO A 59 -0.51 -15.31 -7.07
C PRO A 59 -1.20 -14.69 -8.30
N ASP A 60 -2.20 -15.37 -8.87
CA ASP A 60 -2.96 -14.89 -10.03
C ASP A 60 -4.21 -14.10 -9.62
N ALA A 61 -4.45 -13.89 -8.32
CA ALA A 61 -5.59 -13.13 -7.85
C ALA A 61 -5.51 -11.67 -8.31
N HIS A 62 -6.59 -11.19 -8.92
CA HIS A 62 -6.74 -9.79 -9.34
C HIS A 62 -6.45 -8.79 -8.21
N GLY A 63 -6.67 -9.16 -6.94
CA GLY A 63 -6.34 -8.32 -5.79
C GLY A 63 -4.86 -7.91 -5.67
N TRP A 64 -3.93 -8.54 -6.39
CA TRP A 64 -2.54 -8.08 -6.49
C TRP A 64 -2.37 -6.78 -7.30
N LEU A 65 -3.38 -6.42 -8.10
CA LEU A 65 -3.48 -5.11 -8.75
C LEU A 65 -3.95 -4.01 -7.79
N ASN A 66 -4.31 -4.38 -6.54
CA ASN A 66 -4.81 -3.45 -5.51
C ASN A 66 -3.82 -3.19 -4.37
N THR A 67 -2.59 -3.69 -4.51
CA THR A 67 -1.47 -3.33 -3.63
C THR A 67 -0.15 -3.36 -4.43
N PRO A 68 0.77 -2.39 -4.23
CA PRO A 68 2.09 -2.44 -4.87
C PRO A 68 3.04 -3.38 -4.13
N TRP A 69 2.71 -3.73 -2.89
CA TRP A 69 3.52 -4.55 -2.02
C TRP A 69 3.56 -6.00 -2.50
N ARG A 70 4.71 -6.64 -2.40
CA ARG A 70 4.96 -8.05 -2.73
C ARG A 70 5.65 -8.74 -1.57
N LEU A 71 5.44 -10.05 -1.49
CA LEU A 71 5.98 -10.90 -0.45
C LEU A 71 7.06 -11.83 -1.02
N GLU A 72 8.06 -12.14 -0.20
CA GLU A 72 9.05 -13.17 -0.49
C GLU A 72 9.28 -14.04 0.76
N PRO A 73 9.13 -15.38 0.70
CA PRO A 73 8.60 -16.20 -0.41
C PRO A 73 7.18 -15.81 -0.87
N ASP A 74 6.73 -16.40 -1.97
CA ASP A 74 5.40 -16.14 -2.52
C ASP A 74 4.29 -16.47 -1.50
N ALA A 75 3.20 -15.71 -1.54
CA ALA A 75 2.09 -15.85 -0.59
C ALA A 75 1.46 -17.25 -0.57
N SER A 76 1.53 -17.99 -1.69
CA SER A 76 1.00 -19.35 -1.80
C SER A 76 1.86 -20.39 -1.04
N GLU A 77 3.13 -20.10 -0.82
CA GLU A 77 4.09 -20.99 -0.16
C GLU A 77 4.12 -20.80 1.37
N LEU A 78 3.62 -19.65 1.84
CA LEU A 78 3.69 -19.24 3.24
C LEU A 78 2.57 -19.82 4.11
N GLN A 79 2.92 -20.12 5.37
CA GLN A 79 2.00 -20.52 6.44
C GLN A 79 2.06 -19.56 7.63
N ALA A 80 1.09 -19.69 8.54
CA ALA A 80 1.07 -18.89 9.75
C ALA A 80 2.35 -19.12 10.58
N SER A 81 2.88 -18.04 11.14
CA SER A 81 4.17 -17.95 11.86
C SER A 81 5.43 -18.00 11.00
N ASP A 82 5.36 -18.21 9.69
CA ASP A 82 6.55 -18.19 8.83
C ASP A 82 7.15 -16.78 8.74
N PRO A 83 8.49 -16.65 8.73
CA PRO A 83 9.13 -15.40 8.38
C PRO A 83 8.94 -15.11 6.89
N CYS A 84 8.77 -13.85 6.54
CA CYS A 84 8.75 -13.40 5.16
C CYS A 84 9.32 -11.98 5.04
N PHE A 85 9.53 -11.55 3.81
CA PHE A 85 9.86 -10.17 3.49
C PHE A 85 8.69 -9.51 2.79
N VAL A 86 8.51 -8.21 3.02
CA VAL A 86 7.57 -7.36 2.30
C VAL A 86 8.29 -6.15 1.72
N GLY A 87 8.05 -5.85 0.45
CA GLY A 87 8.68 -4.74 -0.25
C GLY A 87 7.89 -4.33 -1.49
N ILE A 88 8.35 -3.27 -2.18
CA ILE A 88 7.77 -2.83 -3.46
C ILE A 88 8.87 -2.92 -4.51
N PRO A 89 8.79 -3.85 -5.48
CA PRO A 89 9.69 -3.81 -6.63
C PRO A 89 9.48 -2.49 -7.40
N PRO A 90 10.48 -1.94 -8.11
CA PRO A 90 10.32 -0.72 -8.88
C PRO A 90 9.10 -0.77 -9.81
N THR A 91 8.07 0.01 -9.49
CA THR A 91 6.74 -0.06 -10.12
C THR A 91 6.35 1.31 -10.66
N LYS A 92 6.00 1.37 -11.95
CA LYS A 92 5.51 2.60 -12.57
C LYS A 92 4.01 2.74 -12.35
N VAL A 93 3.60 3.89 -11.84
CA VAL A 93 2.21 4.18 -11.45
C VAL A 93 1.80 5.56 -11.92
N ARG A 94 0.52 5.76 -12.15
CA ARG A 94 -0.09 7.04 -12.52
C ARG A 94 -0.96 7.53 -11.37
N VAL A 95 -0.75 8.75 -10.90
CA VAL A 95 -1.64 9.37 -9.90
C VAL A 95 -3.01 9.63 -10.54
N THR A 96 -4.06 9.08 -9.95
CA THR A 96 -5.44 9.20 -10.42
C THR A 96 -6.25 10.18 -9.56
N SER A 97 -5.95 10.25 -8.26
CA SER A 97 -6.62 11.17 -7.33
C SER A 97 -5.68 11.58 -6.20
N ILE A 98 -5.97 12.74 -5.61
CA ILE A 98 -5.34 13.20 -4.38
C ILE A 98 -6.45 13.67 -3.43
N GLU A 99 -6.47 13.06 -2.26
CA GLU A 99 -7.39 13.37 -1.18
C GLU A 99 -6.66 14.01 0.00
N ARG A 100 -7.30 14.97 0.65
CA ARG A 100 -6.86 15.57 1.91
C ARG A 100 -7.90 15.25 2.97
N PHE A 101 -7.44 14.82 4.13
CA PHE A 101 -8.25 14.62 5.32
C PHE A 101 -8.04 15.79 6.29
N ASP A 102 -9.12 16.50 6.63
CA ASP A 102 -9.11 17.58 7.61
C ASP A 102 -10.39 17.51 8.46
N PRO A 103 -10.35 16.93 9.68
CA PRO A 103 -9.16 16.43 10.39
C PRO A 103 -8.53 15.17 9.76
N PRO A 104 -7.30 14.77 10.16
CA PRO A 104 -6.67 13.53 9.70
C PRO A 104 -7.57 12.31 9.87
N ALA A 105 -7.54 11.41 8.90
CA ALA A 105 -8.42 10.26 8.82
C ALA A 105 -8.18 9.28 9.97
N ASP A 106 -9.28 8.85 10.59
CA ASP A 106 -9.27 7.86 11.65
C ASP A 106 -9.44 6.45 11.06
N PHE A 107 -8.34 5.76 10.75
CA PHE A 107 -8.37 4.40 10.17
C PHE A 107 -7.96 3.29 11.16
N GLY A 108 -7.83 3.60 12.46
CA GLY A 108 -7.41 2.63 13.47
C GLY A 108 -5.90 2.50 13.65
N PHE A 109 -5.09 3.27 12.92
CA PHE A 109 -3.64 3.21 12.99
C PHE A 109 -2.99 4.60 13.02
N LEU A 110 -1.77 4.64 13.57
CA LEU A 110 -0.88 5.78 13.56
C LEU A 110 0.24 5.62 12.53
N PRO A 111 0.71 6.73 11.93
CA PRO A 111 0.14 8.06 12.02
C PRO A 111 -1.22 8.15 11.30
N ARG A 112 -2.14 8.99 11.81
CA ARG A 112 -3.43 9.25 11.15
C ARG A 112 -3.17 9.98 9.82
N PRO A 113 -3.64 9.48 8.67
CA PRO A 113 -3.34 10.10 7.38
C PRO A 113 -3.94 11.48 7.22
N ASP A 114 -3.15 12.43 6.70
CA ASP A 114 -3.60 13.77 6.30
C ASP A 114 -3.79 13.88 4.79
N TYR A 115 -3.11 13.04 4.00
CA TYR A 115 -3.27 12.93 2.56
C TYR A 115 -3.22 11.48 2.08
N ALA A 116 -4.01 11.20 1.04
CA ALA A 116 -3.93 9.98 0.26
C ALA A 116 -3.63 10.29 -1.21
N LEU A 117 -2.69 9.54 -1.77
CA LEU A 117 -2.48 9.42 -3.21
C LEU A 117 -3.16 8.14 -3.69
N GLU A 118 -4.14 8.28 -4.58
CA GLU A 118 -4.65 7.16 -5.35
C GLU A 118 -3.89 7.07 -6.66
N MET A 119 -3.54 5.85 -7.04
CA MET A 119 -2.79 5.61 -8.26
C MET A 119 -3.06 4.24 -8.83
N VAL A 120 -2.77 4.08 -10.11
CA VAL A 120 -2.93 2.82 -10.83
C VAL A 120 -1.62 2.42 -11.49
N PRO A 121 -1.26 1.13 -11.53
CA PRO A 121 -0.15 0.64 -12.35
C PRO A 121 -0.33 1.04 -13.81
N VAL A 122 0.76 1.45 -14.46
CA VAL A 122 0.69 1.89 -15.87
C VAL A 122 0.25 0.77 -16.81
N ASP A 123 0.61 -0.47 -16.48
CA ASP A 123 0.20 -1.68 -17.22
C ASP A 123 -1.25 -2.11 -16.96
N ALA A 124 -1.89 -1.58 -15.92
CA ALA A 124 -3.29 -1.84 -15.57
C ALA A 124 -4.18 -0.58 -15.63
N ILE A 125 -3.78 0.46 -16.36
CA ILE A 125 -4.47 1.77 -16.34
C ILE A 125 -5.91 1.74 -16.88
N GLU A 126 -6.22 0.78 -17.75
CA GLU A 126 -7.57 0.58 -18.30
C GLU A 126 -8.46 -0.27 -17.37
N ASP A 127 -7.87 -0.84 -16.31
CA ASP A 127 -8.57 -1.67 -15.33
C ASP A 127 -9.15 -0.79 -14.22
N GLN A 128 -10.48 -0.71 -14.17
CA GLN A 128 -11.20 0.14 -13.21
C GLN A 128 -11.21 -0.44 -11.79
N GLU A 129 -10.88 -1.71 -11.63
CA GLU A 129 -10.79 -2.37 -10.32
C GLU A 129 -9.37 -2.35 -9.76
N ALA A 130 -8.37 -1.94 -10.56
CA ALA A 130 -6.98 -1.81 -10.17
C ALA A 130 -6.68 -0.46 -9.50
N GLY A 131 -5.83 -0.47 -8.48
CA GLY A 131 -5.32 0.76 -7.88
C GLY A 131 -4.83 0.63 -6.45
N TYR A 132 -3.97 1.56 -6.06
CA TYR A 132 -3.33 1.62 -4.76
C TYR A 132 -3.67 2.93 -4.06
N VAL A 133 -3.64 2.89 -2.74
CA VAL A 133 -3.66 4.10 -1.90
C VAL A 133 -2.34 4.17 -1.15
N LEU A 134 -1.64 5.30 -1.24
CA LEU A 134 -0.53 5.62 -0.35
C LEU A 134 -0.86 6.81 0.53
N TYR A 135 -0.51 6.70 1.80
CA TYR A 135 -0.62 7.79 2.76
C TYR A 135 0.71 8.50 2.89
N LEU A 136 0.72 9.81 2.59
CA LEU A 136 1.95 10.57 2.40
C LEU A 136 2.71 10.90 3.69
N ASN A 137 2.04 10.84 4.84
CA ASN A 137 2.64 10.99 6.15
C ASN A 137 2.90 9.64 6.84
N SER A 138 2.77 8.51 6.13
CA SER A 138 3.06 7.19 6.69
C SER A 138 4.55 6.99 6.99
N GLN A 139 4.85 6.02 7.84
CA GLN A 139 6.23 5.59 8.13
C GLN A 139 6.70 4.47 7.17
N GLU A 140 5.91 4.17 6.14
CA GLU A 140 6.27 3.15 5.15
C GLU A 140 7.46 3.66 4.34
N PRO A 141 8.52 2.84 4.13
CA PRO A 141 9.78 3.28 3.54
C PRO A 141 9.70 3.34 2.00
N ILE A 142 8.65 3.96 1.48
CA ILE A 142 8.38 4.04 0.05
C ILE A 142 9.18 5.20 -0.54
N HIS A 143 10.13 4.86 -1.40
CA HIS A 143 10.79 5.82 -2.27
C HIS A 143 9.90 6.13 -3.46
N ILE A 144 9.63 7.42 -3.69
CA ILE A 144 8.80 7.92 -4.79
C ILE A 144 9.62 8.88 -5.64
N GLU A 145 9.79 8.54 -6.92
CA GLU A 145 10.41 9.41 -7.93
C GLU A 145 9.35 9.88 -8.93
N VAL A 146 9.30 11.19 -9.20
CA VAL A 146 8.44 11.76 -10.25
C VAL A 146 9.17 11.66 -11.59
N LEU A 147 8.68 10.79 -12.48
CA LEU A 147 9.27 10.59 -13.81
C LEU A 147 8.77 11.63 -14.83
N ALA A 148 7.49 12.00 -14.73
CA ALA A 148 6.88 13.02 -15.57
C ALA A 148 5.67 13.64 -14.89
N ASN A 149 5.50 14.96 -15.05
CA ASN A 149 4.29 15.67 -14.65
C ASN A 149 3.33 15.79 -15.84
N PRO A 150 2.00 15.84 -15.61
CA PRO A 150 1.06 16.31 -16.60
C PRO A 150 1.28 17.82 -16.74
N ASN A 151 1.66 18.27 -17.95
CA ASN A 151 1.88 19.69 -18.25
C ASN A 151 0.69 20.57 -17.86
#